data_AF-A0A935ZKL0-F1
#
_entry.id   AF-A0A935ZKL0-F1
#
_cell.length_a   1.000
_cell.length_b   1.000
_cell.length_c   1.000
_cell.angle_alpha   90.00
_cell.angle_beta   90.00
_cell.angle_gamma   90.00
#
_symmetry.space_group_name_H-M   'P 1'
#
loop_
_entity.id
_entity.type
_entity.pdbx_description
1 polymer ?
#
loop_
_entity_poly.entity_id
_entity_poly.type
_entity_poly.pdbx_seq_one_letter_code
_entity_poly.pdbx_strand_id
1 'polypeptide(L)'
;MGERRTQTTAGTELTDGDGERLLDRLVDDLADNRARGPAPRGPITAVGLCVDERHPSLPGRVRVQVESGGHVTQAWIPSLAHLVVRTGDRVLVQGVENWPEPIVTGVLDGYAPVEAPAAREAATLSLRADECVTIRDDRDRPLLEIRCGAQGPELRLAQPDVALEVPGKLTMRAGAIKLESTIGDVEIDAVGDVRVRGELIELN
;
A
#
# COMPACT_ATOMS: atom_id res chain seq x y z
N MET A 1 82.19 14.18 15.27
CA MET A 1 81.53 14.98 14.22
C MET A 1 80.42 14.07 13.68
N GLY A 2 79.22 14.11 14.28
CA GLY A 2 78.07 14.88 13.76
C GLY A 2 77.52 14.12 12.54
N GLU A 3 76.35 13.48 12.54
CA GLU A 3 75.04 13.99 12.92
C GLU A 3 74.08 12.85 13.29
N ARG A 4 73.24 13.09 14.30
CA ARG A 4 72.00 12.35 14.58
C ARG A 4 70.89 12.95 13.73
N ARG A 5 70.11 12.13 13.03
CA ARG A 5 68.76 12.48 12.58
C ARG A 5 67.77 11.43 13.09
N THR A 6 67.20 11.71 14.26
CA THR A 6 65.88 11.26 14.67
C THR A 6 64.84 12.09 13.93
N GLN A 7 63.95 11.46 13.15
CA GLN A 7 62.74 12.09 12.66
C GLN A 7 61.55 11.64 13.51
N THR A 8 61.02 12.65 14.20
CA THR A 8 59.81 12.72 15.01
C THR A 8 58.58 12.81 14.11
N THR A 9 57.58 11.98 14.42
CA THR A 9 56.12 12.18 14.46
C THR A 9 55.41 12.96 13.34
N ALA A 10 54.40 12.32 12.75
CA ALA A 10 53.14 12.96 12.41
C ALA A 10 52.00 11.96 12.66
N GLY A 11 51.52 11.93 13.91
CA GLY A 11 50.21 11.39 14.23
C GLY A 11 49.18 12.37 13.68
N THR A 12 48.28 11.88 12.85
CA THR A 12 47.09 12.63 12.42
C THR A 12 46.15 12.70 13.62
N GLU A 13 46.29 13.76 14.41
CA GLU A 13 45.23 14.20 15.32
C GLU A 13 44.07 14.69 14.44
N LEU A 14 43.04 13.85 14.33
CA LEU A 14 41.72 14.26 13.88
C LEU A 14 41.19 15.22 14.95
N THR A 15 41.24 16.52 14.67
CA THR A 15 40.66 17.53 15.55
C THR A 15 39.14 17.35 15.57
N ASP A 16 38.54 17.45 16.77
CA ASP A 16 37.11 17.28 17.09
C ASP A 16 36.16 18.09 16.16
N GLY A 17 36.67 19.13 15.49
CA GLY A 17 35.92 19.96 14.53
C GLY A 17 35.88 19.46 13.08
N ASP A 18 36.63 18.43 12.71
CA ASP A 18 36.61 17.87 11.34
C ASP A 18 35.49 16.84 11.14
N GLY A 19 35.09 16.16 12.22
CA GLY A 19 33.96 15.22 12.23
C GLY A 19 32.61 15.92 12.05
N GLU A 20 32.40 17.05 12.73
CA GLU A 20 31.18 17.86 12.60
C GLU A 20 31.05 18.45 11.19
N ARG A 21 32.15 18.93 10.61
CA ARG A 21 32.16 19.45 9.22
C ARG A 21 31.94 18.38 8.16
N LEU A 22 32.27 17.13 8.45
CA LEU A 22 32.00 15.99 7.55
C LEU A 22 30.53 15.58 7.60
N LEU A 23 29.93 15.60 8.79
CA LEU A 23 28.50 15.31 8.99
C LEU A 23 27.63 16.41 8.37
N ASP A 24 27.98 17.68 8.56
CA ASP A 24 27.26 18.78 7.91
C ASP A 24 27.35 18.70 6.38
N ARG A 25 28.53 18.36 5.82
CA ARG A 25 28.68 18.14 4.37
C ARG A 25 27.90 16.93 3.85
N LEU A 26 27.82 15.85 4.61
CA LEU A 26 27.02 14.67 4.25
C LEU A 26 25.52 14.96 4.33
N VAL A 27 25.08 15.76 5.30
CA VAL A 27 23.70 16.21 5.44
C VAL A 27 23.34 17.17 4.32
N ASP A 28 24.22 18.11 3.97
CA ASP A 28 24.06 19.04 2.85
C ASP A 28 24.06 18.29 1.51
N ASP A 29 24.96 17.33 1.27
CA ASP A 29 24.98 16.52 0.05
C ASP A 29 23.75 15.59 -0.06
N LEU A 30 23.21 15.09 1.07
CA LEU A 30 21.95 14.33 1.11
C LEU A 30 20.72 15.24 0.93
N ALA A 31 20.78 16.49 1.37
CA ALA A 31 19.75 17.50 1.13
C ALA A 31 19.76 17.98 -0.33
N ASP A 32 20.93 18.20 -0.92
CA ASP A 32 21.11 18.61 -2.32
C ASP A 32 20.74 17.50 -3.31
N ASN A 33 21.00 16.22 -2.97
CA ASN A 33 20.49 15.09 -3.76
C ASN A 33 18.98 14.90 -3.63
N ARG A 34 18.37 15.34 -2.52
CA ARG A 34 16.90 15.38 -2.37
C ARG A 34 16.26 16.54 -3.15
N ALA A 35 17.03 17.60 -3.44
CA ALA A 35 16.55 18.83 -4.09
C ALA A 35 16.69 18.83 -5.62
N ARG A 36 17.49 17.94 -6.22
CA ARG A 36 17.52 17.77 -7.69
C ARG A 36 16.31 16.96 -8.16
N GLY A 37 15.15 17.61 -8.15
CA GLY A 37 14.03 17.18 -8.97
C GLY A 37 14.46 17.07 -10.44
N PRO A 38 13.93 16.12 -11.22
CA PRO A 38 14.21 16.06 -12.64
C PRO A 38 13.83 17.40 -13.29
N ALA A 39 14.66 17.91 -14.20
CA ALA A 39 14.35 19.13 -14.95
C ALA A 39 12.96 18.98 -15.62
N PRO A 40 12.13 20.05 -15.67
CA PRO A 40 10.82 19.98 -16.29
C PRO A 40 10.98 19.57 -17.75
N ARG A 41 10.49 18.37 -18.07
CA ARG A 41 10.36 17.87 -19.43
C ARG A 41 8.87 18.02 -19.77
N GLY A 42 8.57 18.45 -20.99
CA GLY A 42 7.18 18.61 -21.47
C GLY A 42 6.33 17.34 -21.27
N PRO A 43 5.02 17.37 -21.58
CA PRO A 43 4.14 16.24 -21.33
C PRO A 43 4.69 14.95 -21.95
N ILE A 44 5.04 13.99 -21.09
CA ILE A 44 5.54 12.67 -21.47
C ILE A 44 4.55 11.62 -20.99
N THR A 45 4.27 10.63 -21.82
CA THR A 45 3.61 9.39 -21.40
C THR A 45 4.55 8.25 -21.76
N ALA A 46 4.96 7.48 -20.76
CA ALA A 46 5.89 6.38 -20.94
C ALA A 46 5.48 5.17 -20.10
N VAL A 47 5.93 3.98 -20.52
CA VAL A 47 5.87 2.78 -19.70
C VAL A 47 7.22 2.59 -19.02
N GLY A 48 7.20 2.42 -17.70
CA GLY A 48 8.37 2.10 -16.90
C GLY A 48 8.27 0.75 -16.21
N LEU A 49 9.38 0.26 -15.69
CA LEU A 49 9.45 -0.91 -14.81
C LEU A 49 9.72 -0.44 -13.38
N CYS A 50 8.88 -0.81 -12.43
CA CYS A 50 9.18 -0.60 -11.02
C CYS A 50 10.33 -1.53 -10.60
N VAL A 51 11.46 -0.97 -10.21
CA VAL A 51 12.64 -1.71 -9.75
C VAL A 51 12.78 -1.67 -8.22
N ASP A 52 12.05 -0.77 -7.56
CA ASP A 52 11.95 -0.73 -6.10
C ASP A 52 10.62 -0.07 -5.70
N GLU A 53 9.83 -0.75 -4.89
CA GLU A 53 8.51 -0.31 -4.44
C GLU A 53 8.54 0.62 -3.22
N ARG A 54 9.69 0.84 -2.58
CA ARG A 54 9.78 1.64 -1.34
C ARG A 54 10.99 2.56 -1.31
N HIS A 55 10.73 3.86 -1.42
CA HIS A 55 11.76 4.87 -1.17
C HIS A 55 12.25 4.82 0.29
N PRO A 56 13.56 4.90 0.57
CA PRO A 56 14.13 4.78 1.92
C PRO A 56 13.55 5.76 2.96
N SER A 57 13.20 6.98 2.54
CA SER A 57 12.74 8.05 3.44
C SER A 57 11.49 8.82 3.00
N LEU A 58 10.89 8.53 1.83
CA LEU A 58 9.81 9.34 1.27
C LEU A 58 8.64 8.43 0.86
N PRO A 59 7.61 8.26 1.70
CA PRO A 59 6.52 7.35 1.39
C PRO A 59 5.77 7.79 0.11
N GLY A 60 5.17 6.82 -0.60
CA GLY A 60 4.44 7.09 -1.84
C GLY A 60 5.32 7.35 -3.06
N ARG A 61 6.62 7.02 -2.99
CA ARG A 61 7.54 7.03 -4.14
C ARG A 61 8.05 5.64 -4.45
N VAL A 62 8.13 5.34 -5.73
CA VAL A 62 8.66 4.09 -6.27
C VAL A 62 9.80 4.37 -7.23
N ARG A 63 10.79 3.49 -7.29
CA ARG A 63 11.90 3.60 -8.22
C ARG A 63 11.50 2.98 -9.53
N VAL A 64 11.43 3.80 -10.57
CA VAL A 64 11.01 3.37 -11.89
C VAL A 64 12.16 3.49 -12.86
N GLN A 65 12.42 2.40 -13.59
CA GLN A 65 13.30 2.36 -14.73
C GLN A 65 12.50 2.63 -16.00
N VAL A 66 12.87 3.66 -16.75
CA VAL A 66 12.27 4.00 -18.04
C VAL A 66 13.34 3.89 -19.11
N GLU A 67 13.03 3.17 -20.18
CA GLU A 67 13.84 3.10 -21.39
C GLU A 67 13.24 4.00 -22.47
N SER A 68 14.04 4.92 -23.00
CA SER A 68 13.62 5.82 -24.07
C SER A 68 14.79 6.12 -25.00
N GLY A 69 14.60 5.88 -26.31
CA GLY A 69 15.63 6.16 -27.32
C GLY A 69 16.95 5.43 -27.09
N GLY A 70 16.93 4.22 -26.51
CA GLY A 70 18.13 3.45 -26.16
C GLY A 70 18.84 3.89 -24.89
N HIS A 71 18.30 4.88 -24.16
CA HIS A 71 18.79 5.29 -22.86
C HIS A 71 17.89 4.75 -21.75
N VAL A 72 18.53 4.16 -20.74
CA VAL A 72 17.88 3.70 -19.52
C VAL A 72 18.09 4.74 -18.43
N THR A 73 16.99 5.20 -17.84
CA THR A 73 17.00 6.13 -16.71
C THR A 73 16.23 5.54 -15.54
N GLN A 74 16.70 5.77 -14.32
CA GLN A 74 16.01 5.36 -13.10
C GLN A 74 15.77 6.59 -12.23
N ALA A 75 14.56 6.73 -11.71
CA ALA A 75 14.21 7.82 -10.81
C ALA A 75 13.19 7.36 -9.76
N TRP A 76 13.17 8.04 -8.63
CA TRP A 76 12.13 7.90 -7.62
C TRP A 76 10.95 8.79 -7.97
N ILE A 77 9.86 8.17 -8.43
CA ILE A 77 8.69 8.86 -8.97
C ILE A 77 7.55 8.74 -7.96
N PRO A 78 6.83 9.83 -7.64
CA PRO A 78 5.62 9.76 -6.83
C PRO A 78 4.54 8.91 -7.51
N SER A 79 3.81 8.13 -6.73
CA SER A 79 2.64 7.38 -7.19
C SER A 79 1.35 8.04 -6.74
N LEU A 80 0.28 7.91 -7.53
CA LEU A 80 -1.06 8.30 -7.07
C LEU A 80 -1.40 7.65 -5.73
N ALA A 81 -2.10 8.39 -4.88
CA ALA A 81 -2.55 7.89 -3.59
C ALA A 81 -3.35 6.59 -3.78
N HIS A 82 -3.08 5.60 -2.94
CA HIS A 82 -3.72 4.26 -2.95
C HIS A 82 -3.42 3.39 -4.18
N LEU A 83 -2.57 3.83 -5.12
CA LEU A 83 -2.07 2.97 -6.19
C LEU A 83 -1.00 2.02 -5.62
N VAL A 84 -1.26 0.71 -5.70
CA VAL A 84 -0.32 -0.31 -5.25
C VAL A 84 0.62 -0.66 -6.41
N VAL A 85 1.87 -0.21 -6.32
CA VAL A 85 2.93 -0.52 -7.27
C VAL A 85 3.93 -1.47 -6.60
N ARG A 86 4.30 -2.55 -7.28
CA ARG A 86 5.23 -3.57 -6.79
C ARG A 86 6.49 -3.63 -7.63
N THR A 87 7.56 -4.15 -7.04
CA THR A 87 8.80 -4.44 -7.80
C THR A 87 8.49 -5.46 -8.90
N GLY A 88 8.89 -5.16 -10.13
CA GLY A 88 8.58 -5.95 -11.32
C GLY A 88 7.34 -5.47 -12.09
N ASP A 89 6.51 -4.61 -11.50
CA ASP A 89 5.34 -4.07 -12.19
C ASP A 89 5.76 -3.16 -13.33
N ARG A 90 5.00 -3.22 -14.43
CA ARG A 90 5.05 -2.19 -15.46
C ARG A 90 4.10 -1.08 -15.07
N VAL A 91 4.56 0.16 -15.16
CA VAL A 91 3.81 1.33 -14.70
C VAL A 91 3.65 2.37 -15.80
N LEU A 92 2.53 3.08 -15.76
CA LEU A 92 2.32 4.26 -16.59
C LEU A 92 2.90 5.49 -15.88
N VAL A 93 3.85 6.15 -16.54
CA VAL A 93 4.50 7.37 -16.06
C VAL A 93 4.02 8.54 -16.90
N GLN A 94 3.48 9.56 -16.24
CA GLN A 94 2.96 10.76 -16.89
C GLN A 94 3.65 12.02 -16.37
N GLY A 95 4.19 12.81 -17.30
CA GLY A 95 4.60 14.19 -17.05
C GLY A 95 3.40 15.11 -17.25
N VAL A 96 3.10 15.94 -16.26
CA VAL A 96 2.00 16.91 -16.32
C VAL A 96 2.60 18.30 -16.50
N GLU A 97 2.05 19.10 -17.41
CA GLU A 97 2.63 20.39 -17.82
C GLU A 97 2.86 21.37 -16.66
N ASN A 98 1.93 21.41 -15.71
CA ASN A 98 1.97 22.30 -14.55
C ASN A 98 2.62 21.66 -13.30
N TRP A 99 3.29 20.53 -13.43
CA TRP A 99 3.89 19.78 -12.32
C TRP A 99 5.37 19.48 -12.59
N PRO A 100 6.27 19.64 -11.59
CA PRO A 100 7.70 19.65 -11.85
C PRO A 100 8.33 18.26 -12.03
N GLU A 101 7.64 17.18 -11.65
CA GLU A 101 8.14 15.81 -11.75
C GLU A 101 7.12 14.89 -12.43
N PRO A 102 7.52 13.77 -13.05
CA PRO A 102 6.54 12.79 -13.52
C PRO A 102 5.80 12.13 -12.36
N ILE A 103 4.65 11.51 -12.64
CA ILE A 103 3.84 10.79 -11.65
C ILE A 103 3.53 9.40 -12.21
N VAL A 104 3.56 8.38 -11.35
CA VAL A 104 3.03 7.05 -11.65
C VAL A 104 1.52 7.06 -11.46
N THR A 105 0.78 6.86 -12.55
CA THR A 105 -0.69 6.98 -12.58
C THR A 105 -1.43 5.66 -12.77
N GLY A 106 -0.70 4.58 -13.07
CA GLY A 106 -1.29 3.24 -13.16
C GLY A 106 -0.26 2.14 -13.20
N VAL A 107 -0.71 0.91 -12.92
CA VAL A 107 0.02 -0.34 -13.11
C VAL A 107 -0.59 -1.09 -14.29
N LEU A 108 0.26 -1.63 -15.16
CA LEU A 108 -0.14 -2.41 -16.32
C LEU A 108 -0.04 -3.90 -16.00
N ASP A 109 -1.16 -4.61 -16.13
CA ASP A 109 -1.25 -6.06 -15.95
C ASP A 109 -1.27 -6.80 -17.31
N GLY A 110 -1.12 -8.12 -17.31
CA GLY A 110 -1.21 -8.99 -18.50
C GLY A 110 0.11 -9.25 -19.24
N TYR A 111 1.25 -8.88 -18.65
CA TYR A 111 2.57 -8.96 -19.30
C TYR A 111 3.51 -10.04 -18.74
N ALA A 112 3.14 -10.73 -17.67
CA ALA A 112 3.86 -11.90 -17.15
C ALA A 112 2.85 -13.00 -16.74
N PRO A 113 3.17 -14.29 -16.94
CA PRO A 113 2.37 -15.37 -16.38
C PRO A 113 2.46 -15.32 -14.86
N VAL A 114 1.33 -15.07 -14.20
CA VAL A 114 1.24 -14.95 -12.76
C VAL A 114 1.34 -16.34 -12.13
N GLU A 115 2.49 -16.66 -11.53
CA GLU A 115 2.52 -17.64 -10.43
C GLU A 115 1.82 -16.95 -9.26
N ALA A 116 0.64 -17.45 -8.87
CA ALA A 116 -0.18 -16.83 -7.84
C ALA A 116 0.64 -16.62 -6.56
N PRO A 117 1.05 -15.38 -6.23
CA PRO A 117 1.78 -15.13 -5.01
C PRO A 117 0.86 -15.45 -3.83
N ALA A 118 1.40 -16.01 -2.76
CA ALA A 118 0.64 -16.19 -1.52
C ALA A 118 0.00 -14.85 -1.14
N ALA A 119 -1.31 -14.86 -0.87
CA ALA A 119 -2.07 -13.65 -0.54
C ALA A 119 -1.35 -12.89 0.59
N ARG A 120 -0.88 -11.69 0.28
CA ARG A 120 -0.33 -10.73 1.24
C ARG A 120 -1.23 -9.51 1.22
N GLU A 121 -1.54 -8.99 2.40
CA GLU A 121 -2.39 -7.80 2.60
C GLU A 121 -1.94 -6.66 1.66
N ALA A 122 -2.82 -6.26 0.76
CA ALA A 122 -2.52 -5.30 -0.31
C ALA A 122 -2.69 -3.83 0.14
N ALA A 123 -3.54 -3.59 1.15
CA ALA A 123 -3.74 -2.31 1.81
C ALA A 123 -4.45 -2.55 3.16
N THR A 124 -4.02 -1.86 4.22
CA THR A 124 -4.68 -1.89 5.53
C THR A 124 -5.22 -0.50 5.82
N LEU A 125 -6.53 -0.37 6.00
CA LEU A 125 -7.16 0.84 6.52
C LEU A 125 -7.27 0.70 8.05
N SER A 126 -6.58 1.57 8.79
CA SER A 126 -6.69 1.61 10.25
C SER A 126 -7.79 2.60 10.65
N LEU A 127 -8.84 2.10 11.29
CA LEU A 127 -9.91 2.92 11.86
C LEU A 127 -9.60 3.23 13.33
N ARG A 128 -9.76 4.48 13.72
CA ARG A 128 -9.89 4.86 15.13
C ARG A 128 -11.26 4.46 15.68
N ALA A 129 -11.41 4.51 17.01
CA ALA A 129 -12.66 4.16 17.69
C ALA A 129 -13.85 5.03 17.25
N ASP A 130 -13.60 6.23 16.74
CA ASP A 130 -14.57 7.19 16.24
C ASP A 130 -14.70 7.22 14.71
N GLU A 131 -14.01 6.32 14.00
CA GLU A 131 -14.00 6.26 12.53
C GLU A 131 -14.82 5.06 12.01
N CYS A 132 -15.40 5.24 10.82
CA CYS A 132 -16.11 4.18 10.10
C CYS A 132 -15.82 4.22 8.60
N VAL A 133 -15.89 3.06 7.95
CA VAL A 133 -15.90 2.96 6.48
C VAL A 133 -17.32 2.78 6.02
N THR A 134 -17.76 3.58 5.05
CA THR A 134 -19.07 3.42 4.42
C THR A 134 -18.89 3.24 2.91
N ILE A 135 -19.45 2.16 2.37
CA ILE A 135 -19.64 1.99 0.92
C ILE A 135 -21.03 2.55 0.58
N ARG A 136 -21.10 3.40 -0.43
CA ARG A 136 -22.34 4.07 -0.86
C ARG A 136 -22.67 3.73 -2.31
N ASP A 137 -23.95 3.85 -2.67
CA ASP A 137 -24.40 3.75 -4.06
C ASP A 137 -24.20 5.07 -4.84
N ASP A 138 -24.63 5.08 -6.10
CA ASP A 138 -24.57 6.23 -7.02
C ASP A 138 -25.46 7.42 -6.59
N ARG A 139 -26.30 7.22 -5.58
CA ARG A 139 -27.20 8.22 -4.98
C ARG A 139 -26.77 8.62 -3.57
N ASP A 140 -25.54 8.28 -3.18
CA ASP A 140 -24.96 8.55 -1.86
C ASP A 140 -25.67 7.83 -0.69
N ARG A 141 -26.42 6.76 -0.96
CA ARG A 141 -27.07 5.96 0.11
C ARG A 141 -26.09 4.90 0.64
N PRO A 142 -25.98 4.70 1.97
CA PRO A 142 -25.08 3.71 2.53
C PRO A 142 -25.55 2.29 2.20
N LEU A 143 -24.65 1.45 1.71
CA LEU A 143 -24.87 0.04 1.42
C LEU A 143 -24.25 -0.85 2.51
N LEU A 144 -22.99 -0.57 2.86
CA LEU A 144 -22.21 -1.32 3.84
C LEU A 144 -21.46 -0.36 4.75
N GLU A 145 -21.41 -0.66 6.04
CA GLU A 145 -20.65 0.08 7.04
C GLU A 145 -19.78 -0.86 7.87
N ILE A 146 -18.52 -0.48 8.09
CA ILE A 146 -17.58 -1.14 9.00
C ILE A 146 -17.19 -0.14 10.08
N ARG A 147 -17.36 -0.49 11.34
CA ARG A 147 -16.99 0.37 12.48
C ARG A 147 -16.41 -0.43 13.66
N CYS A 148 -15.66 0.25 14.49
CA CYS A 148 -15.24 -0.28 15.80
C CYS A 148 -16.39 -0.10 16.80
N GLY A 149 -17.22 -1.12 16.97
CA GLY A 149 -18.31 -1.13 17.95
C GLY A 149 -17.84 -1.34 19.38
N ALA A 150 -18.73 -1.11 20.36
CA ALA A 150 -18.40 -1.21 21.78
C ALA A 150 -18.08 -2.65 22.24
N GLN A 151 -18.57 -3.66 21.52
CA GLN A 151 -18.34 -5.09 21.82
C GLN A 151 -17.37 -5.75 20.82
N GLY A 152 -16.80 -4.99 19.89
CA GLY A 152 -15.95 -5.50 18.81
C GLY A 152 -16.27 -4.88 17.45
N PRO A 153 -15.64 -5.37 16.37
CA PRO A 153 -15.90 -4.89 15.02
C PRO A 153 -17.35 -5.21 14.60
N GLU A 154 -18.01 -4.21 14.01
CA GLU A 154 -19.38 -4.35 13.52
C GLU A 154 -19.42 -4.14 12.01
N LEU A 155 -20.02 -5.10 11.31
CA LEU A 155 -20.37 -5.02 9.89
C LEU A 155 -21.87 -4.80 9.78
N ARG A 156 -22.29 -3.66 9.25
CA ARG A 156 -23.71 -3.32 9.12
C ARG A 156 -24.09 -3.17 7.66
N LEU A 157 -25.12 -3.90 7.24
CA LEU A 157 -25.78 -3.72 5.96
C LEU A 157 -26.85 -2.63 6.15
N ALA A 158 -26.69 -1.50 5.48
CA ALA A 158 -27.38 -0.26 5.84
C ALA A 158 -28.71 -0.04 5.11
N GLN A 159 -29.08 -0.95 4.18
CA GLN A 159 -30.36 -0.95 3.47
C GLN A 159 -31.21 -2.16 3.89
N PRO A 160 -32.54 -2.09 3.75
CA PRO A 160 -33.42 -3.26 3.85
C PRO A 160 -33.20 -4.23 2.67
N ASP A 161 -33.80 -5.41 2.75
CA ASP A 161 -33.88 -6.40 1.66
C ASP A 161 -32.52 -6.86 1.13
N VAL A 162 -31.64 -7.24 2.05
CA VAL A 162 -30.26 -7.64 1.71
C VAL A 162 -30.18 -9.12 1.35
N ALA A 163 -29.54 -9.41 0.23
CA ALA A 163 -29.20 -10.77 -0.19
C ALA A 163 -27.68 -11.00 -0.11
N LEU A 164 -27.29 -12.21 0.34
CA LEU A 164 -25.91 -12.69 0.29
C LEU A 164 -25.83 -13.86 -0.70
N GLU A 165 -25.41 -13.56 -1.93
CA GLU A 165 -25.25 -14.56 -2.99
C GLU A 165 -23.79 -15.01 -3.13
N VAL A 166 -23.58 -16.33 -3.11
CA VAL A 166 -22.23 -16.92 -3.23
C VAL A 166 -22.30 -18.04 -4.27
N PRO A 167 -21.50 -18.02 -5.36
CA PRO A 167 -21.57 -19.01 -6.42
C PRO A 167 -21.10 -20.42 -6.01
N GLY A 168 -20.47 -20.55 -4.83
CA GLY A 168 -19.93 -21.79 -4.32
C GLY A 168 -20.46 -22.12 -2.93
N LYS A 169 -19.58 -22.08 -1.92
CA LYS A 169 -19.90 -22.48 -0.54
C LYS A 169 -19.76 -21.30 0.42
N LEU A 170 -20.83 -21.00 1.14
CA LEU A 170 -20.78 -20.14 2.33
C LEU A 170 -20.49 -21.00 3.57
N THR A 171 -19.57 -20.57 4.44
CA THR A 171 -19.27 -21.23 5.72
C THR A 171 -19.18 -20.17 6.82
N MET A 172 -19.98 -20.30 7.87
CA MET A 172 -19.93 -19.44 9.06
C MET A 172 -19.29 -20.22 10.22
N ARG A 173 -18.32 -19.62 10.92
CA ARG A 173 -17.66 -20.21 12.09
C ARG A 173 -17.55 -19.16 13.18
N ALA A 174 -18.07 -19.48 14.36
CA ALA A 174 -18.02 -18.62 15.53
C ALA A 174 -18.16 -19.48 16.79
N GLY A 175 -17.87 -18.90 17.97
CA GLY A 175 -18.17 -19.55 19.25
C GLY A 175 -19.69 -19.76 19.47
N ALA A 176 -20.50 -18.84 18.94
CA ALA A 176 -21.96 -18.94 18.89
C ALA A 176 -22.49 -18.20 17.65
N ILE A 177 -23.59 -18.68 17.07
CA ILE A 177 -24.30 -18.03 15.97
C ILE A 177 -25.77 -17.86 16.40
N LYS A 178 -26.29 -16.63 16.33
CA LYS A 178 -27.70 -16.32 16.55
C LYS A 178 -28.31 -15.85 15.23
N LEU A 179 -29.40 -16.50 14.81
CA LEU A 179 -30.25 -16.06 13.70
C LEU A 179 -31.60 -15.68 14.31
N GLU A 180 -32.08 -14.48 14.05
CA GLU A 180 -33.28 -13.93 14.66
C GLU A 180 -34.02 -13.07 13.64
N SER A 181 -35.35 -13.18 13.63
CA SER A 181 -36.23 -12.26 12.93
C SER A 181 -37.09 -11.54 13.98
N THR A 182 -37.24 -10.22 13.82
CA THR A 182 -37.98 -9.38 14.77
C THR A 182 -39.46 -9.22 14.42
N ILE A 183 -39.83 -9.47 13.16
CA ILE A 183 -41.19 -9.23 12.65
C ILE A 183 -41.73 -10.47 11.91
N GLY A 184 -40.91 -11.08 11.05
CA GLY A 184 -41.32 -12.22 10.21
C GLY A 184 -40.72 -13.55 10.67
N ASP A 185 -40.78 -14.53 9.78
CA ASP A 185 -40.28 -15.89 10.03
C ASP A 185 -38.79 -16.03 9.69
N VAL A 186 -38.19 -17.14 10.14
CA VAL A 186 -36.88 -17.61 9.66
C VAL A 186 -37.11 -18.84 8.81
N GLU A 187 -36.87 -18.72 7.51
CA GLU A 187 -37.03 -19.80 6.53
C GLU A 187 -35.67 -20.35 6.10
N ILE A 188 -35.58 -21.67 5.95
CA ILE A 188 -34.37 -22.37 5.48
C ILE A 188 -34.77 -23.32 4.36
N ASP A 189 -34.51 -22.89 3.12
CA ASP A 189 -34.76 -23.69 1.93
C ASP A 189 -33.50 -24.39 1.42
N ALA A 190 -33.65 -25.65 1.02
CA ALA A 190 -32.62 -26.39 0.31
C ALA A 190 -33.25 -27.31 -0.74
N VAL A 191 -32.64 -27.33 -1.93
CA VAL A 191 -33.00 -28.32 -2.98
C VAL A 191 -32.59 -29.74 -2.55
N GLY A 192 -31.51 -29.85 -1.78
CA GLY A 192 -31.05 -31.12 -1.20
C GLY A 192 -31.31 -31.20 0.30
N ASP A 193 -30.55 -32.05 0.99
CA ASP A 193 -30.72 -32.29 2.43
C ASP A 193 -30.34 -31.07 3.29
N VAL A 194 -31.20 -30.75 4.27
CA VAL A 194 -30.83 -29.93 5.43
C VAL A 194 -30.40 -30.86 6.56
N ARG A 195 -29.20 -30.62 7.13
CA ARG A 195 -28.69 -31.39 8.28
C ARG A 195 -28.39 -30.47 9.45
N VAL A 196 -29.16 -30.61 10.52
CA VAL A 196 -28.92 -29.95 11.81
C VAL A 196 -28.28 -30.95 12.76
N ARG A 197 -27.17 -30.59 13.39
CA ARG A 197 -26.45 -31.43 14.36
C ARG A 197 -26.14 -30.61 15.60
N GLY A 198 -26.56 -31.12 16.74
CA GLY A 198 -26.31 -30.55 18.06
C GLY A 198 -26.59 -31.59 19.12
N GLU A 199 -26.15 -31.35 20.35
CA GLU A 199 -26.45 -32.21 21.49
C GLU A 199 -27.94 -32.15 21.87
N LEU A 200 -28.55 -30.96 21.76
CA LEU A 200 -29.96 -30.69 21.99
C LEU A 200 -30.51 -29.87 20.82
N ILE A 201 -31.63 -30.32 20.25
CA ILE A 201 -32.37 -29.61 19.20
C ILE A 201 -33.80 -29.44 19.72
N GLU A 202 -34.19 -28.20 19.97
CA GLU A 202 -35.55 -27.84 20.36
C GLU A 202 -36.27 -27.23 19.15
N LEU A 203 -37.42 -27.79 18.82
CA LEU A 203 -38.33 -27.28 17.79
C LEU A 203 -39.67 -27.05 18.50
N ASN A 204 -40.12 -25.80 18.49
CA ASN A 204 -41.41 -25.40 19.06
C ASN A 204 -42.45 -25.23 17.96
#